data_AF-A0A3D4YQI6-F1
#
_entry.id   AF-A0A3D4YQI6-F1
#
_cell.length_a   1.000
_cell.length_b   1.000
_cell.length_c   1.000
_cell.angle_alpha   90.00
_cell.angle_beta   90.00
_cell.angle_gamma   90.00
#
_symmetry.space_group_name_H-M   'P 1'
#
loop_
_entity.id
_entity.type
_entity.pdbx_description
1 polymer ?
#
loop_
_entity_poly.entity_id
_entity_poly.type
_entity_poly.pdbx_seq_one_letter_code
_entity_poly.pdbx_strand_id
1 'polypeptide(L)'
;DVGDEQSILASLSTFSAHLKNLAEVLSSATEHSLVLIDELGSGTDPIEGAALGGAILEALTARRTLSIATTHLGALKELATEVEGVVNASLQFDP
;
A
#
# COMPACT_ATOMS: atom_id res chain seq x y z
N ASP A 1 -25.44 20.83 -7.05
CA ASP A 1 -24.48 21.28 -8.07
C ASP A 1 -23.95 22.68 -7.73
N VAL A 2 -23.26 22.78 -6.59
CA VAL A 2 -22.46 23.92 -6.13
C VAL A 2 -21.42 23.32 -5.17
N GLY A 3 -20.18 23.19 -5.63
CA GLY A 3 -19.01 23.34 -4.77
C GLY A 3 -18.54 22.14 -3.94
N ASP A 4 -18.48 20.93 -4.51
CA ASP A 4 -17.56 19.90 -4.01
C ASP A 4 -16.13 20.15 -4.54
N GLU A 5 -15.61 21.36 -4.34
CA GLU A 5 -14.17 21.54 -4.14
C GLU A 5 -13.82 21.01 -2.74
N GLN A 6 -14.20 19.77 -2.44
CA GLN A 6 -13.70 19.03 -1.29
C GLN A 6 -12.24 18.66 -1.56
N SER A 7 -11.43 19.72 -1.52
CA SER A 7 -10.03 19.78 -1.17
C SER A 7 -9.13 18.80 -1.91
N ILE A 8 -8.90 19.07 -3.20
CA ILE A 8 -7.73 18.54 -3.91
C ILE A 8 -6.46 18.78 -3.09
N LEU A 9 -6.33 19.94 -2.44
CA LEU A 9 -5.19 20.28 -1.59
C LEU A 9 -5.11 19.41 -0.31
N ALA A 10 -6.22 19.15 0.38
CA ALA A 10 -6.20 18.24 1.53
C ALA A 10 -5.99 16.79 1.10
N SER A 11 -6.55 16.36 -0.03
CA SER A 11 -6.31 15.04 -0.61
C SER A 11 -4.83 14.86 -0.98
N LEU A 12 -4.21 15.87 -1.60
CA LEU A 12 -2.79 15.89 -1.92
C LEU A 12 -1.91 15.92 -0.66
N SER A 13 -2.33 16.65 0.37
CA SER A 13 -1.66 16.70 1.68
C SER A 13 -1.70 15.34 2.39
N THR A 14 -2.86 14.68 2.40
CA THR A 14 -3.04 13.36 3.00
C THR A 14 -2.27 12.29 2.23
N PHE A 15 -2.32 12.32 0.89
CA PHE A 15 -1.54 11.42 0.04
C PHE A 15 -0.03 11.61 0.24
N SER A 16 0.45 12.86 0.21
CA SER A 16 1.86 13.16 0.43
C SER A 16 2.34 12.75 1.83
N ALA A 17 1.50 12.95 2.85
CA ALA A 17 1.80 12.49 4.21
C ALA A 17 1.87 10.95 4.28
N HIS A 18 0.94 10.25 3.62
CA HIS A 18 0.96 8.79 3.54
C HIS A 18 2.23 8.28 2.84
N LEU A 19 2.62 8.88 1.71
CA LEU A 19 3.87 8.55 1.02
C LEU A 19 5.11 8.81 1.87
N LYS A 20 5.13 9.92 2.62
CA LYS A 20 6.23 10.23 3.52
C LYS A 20 6.36 9.17 4.62
N ASN A 21 5.24 8.76 5.20
CA ASN A 21 5.23 7.68 6.21
C ASN A 21 5.73 6.36 5.61
N LEU A 22 5.30 6.00 4.41
CA LEU A 22 5.78 4.80 3.70
C LEU A 22 7.29 4.87 3.41
N ALA A 23 7.80 6.03 3.02
CA ALA A 23 9.24 6.24 2.81
C ALA A 23 10.04 6.08 4.12
N GLU A 24 9.52 6.60 5.24
CA GLU A 24 10.14 6.44 6.56
C GLU A 24 10.13 4.96 7.00
N VAL A 25 9.02 4.25 6.84
CA VAL A 25 8.91 2.80 7.08
C VAL A 25 9.91 2.05 6.22
N LEU A 26 9.96 2.31 4.91
CA LEU A 26 10.93 1.69 4.01
C LEU A 26 12.38 2.05 4.36
N SER A 27 12.67 3.20 4.97
CA SER A 27 14.05 3.54 5.35
C SER A 27 14.51 2.83 6.62
N SER A 28 13.58 2.45 7.50
CA SER A 28 13.85 1.93 8.84
C SER A 28 13.58 0.43 9.01
N ALA A 29 12.74 -0.15 8.15
CA ALA A 29 12.34 -1.55 8.22
C ALA A 29 13.52 -2.51 7.97
N THR A 30 13.63 -3.49 8.86
CA THR A 30 14.61 -4.59 8.86
C THR A 30 13.92 -5.94 8.76
N GLU A 31 14.69 -7.03 8.70
CA GLU A 31 14.22 -8.41 8.75
C GLU A 31 13.55 -8.79 10.08
N HIS A 32 13.75 -7.98 11.14
CA HIS A 32 13.15 -8.16 12.45
C HIS A 32 11.94 -7.24 12.69
N SER A 33 11.53 -6.50 11.67
CA SER A 33 10.40 -5.57 11.75
C SER A 33 9.09 -6.25 11.35
N LEU A 34 7.98 -5.84 11.97
CA LEU A 34 6.62 -6.07 11.49
C LEU A 34 6.09 -4.77 10.89
N VAL A 35 5.75 -4.80 9.61
CA VAL A 35 5.20 -3.65 8.89
C VAL A 35 3.73 -3.91 8.59
N LEU A 36 2.86 -3.02 9.09
CA LEU A 36 1.42 -3.05 8.84
C LEU A 36 1.05 -1.82 8.01
N ILE A 37 0.50 -2.05 6.82
CA ILE A 37 0.10 -0.98 5.91
C ILE A 37 -1.40 -1.11 5.66
N ASP A 38 -2.13 -0.05 5.97
CA ASP A 38 -3.54 0.04 5.65
C ASP A 38 -3.76 0.82 4.35
N GLU A 39 -4.64 0.30 3.51
CA GLU A 39 -5.04 0.87 2.21
C GLU A 39 -3.86 1.27 1.30
N LEU A 40 -2.91 0.34 1.09
CA LEU A 40 -1.74 0.58 0.26
C LEU A 40 -2.13 0.95 -1.19
N GLY A 41 -1.54 2.03 -1.67
CA GLY A 41 -1.76 2.57 -3.02
C GLY A 41 -3.00 3.44 -3.17
N SER A 42 -3.69 3.77 -2.07
CA SER A 42 -4.83 4.69 -2.08
C SER A 42 -4.41 6.16 -2.26
N GLY A 43 -5.36 7.01 -2.66
CA GLY A 43 -5.17 8.47 -2.73
C GLY A 43 -4.54 9.02 -4.01
N THR A 44 -4.30 8.16 -5.02
CA THR A 44 -3.86 8.56 -6.36
C THR A 44 -4.58 7.73 -7.45
N ASP A 45 -4.19 7.90 -8.71
CA ASP A 45 -4.65 7.07 -9.82
C ASP A 45 -4.45 5.57 -9.50
N PRO A 46 -5.46 4.71 -9.71
CA PRO A 46 -5.37 3.28 -9.36
C PRO A 46 -4.18 2.54 -9.98
N ILE A 47 -3.76 2.92 -11.20
CA ILE A 47 -2.64 2.28 -11.89
C ILE A 47 -1.33 2.71 -11.22
N GLU A 48 -1.16 4.01 -10.97
CA GLU A 48 0.01 4.54 -10.27
C GLU A 48 0.11 4.00 -8.84
N GLY A 49 -1.01 3.96 -8.13
CA GLY A 49 -1.11 3.44 -6.77
C GLY A 49 -0.76 1.96 -6.69
N ALA A 50 -1.20 1.16 -7.66
CA ALA A 50 -0.85 -0.25 -7.73
C ALA A 50 0.63 -0.46 -8.04
N ALA A 51 1.19 0.28 -9.00
CA ALA A 51 2.60 0.20 -9.34
C ALA A 51 3.50 0.58 -8.15
N LEU A 52 3.16 1.66 -7.46
CA LEU A 52 3.89 2.11 -6.27
C LEU A 52 3.75 1.11 -5.12
N GLY A 53 2.52 0.65 -4.84
CA GLY A 53 2.27 -0.35 -3.80
C GLY A 53 3.03 -1.65 -4.07
N GLY A 54 3.12 -2.08 -5.33
CA GLY A 54 3.84 -3.28 -5.73
C GLY A 54 5.33 -3.14 -5.44
N ALA A 55 5.93 -2.03 -5.89
CA ALA A 55 7.34 -1.74 -5.63
C ALA A 55 7.68 -1.68 -4.12
N ILE A 56 6.77 -1.15 -3.30
CA ILE A 56 6.94 -1.09 -1.84
C ILE A 56 6.92 -2.50 -1.23
N LEU A 57 5.94 -3.33 -1.61
CA LEU A 57 5.83 -4.71 -1.12
C LEU A 57 7.00 -5.57 -1.57
N GLU A 58 7.44 -5.43 -2.82
CA GLU A 58 8.65 -6.07 -3.34
C GLU A 58 9.89 -5.68 -2.53
N ALA A 59 10.06 -4.38 -2.25
CA ALA A 59 11.21 -3.89 -1.48
C ALA A 59 11.21 -4.44 -0.04
N LEU A 60 10.06 -4.53 0.63
CA LEU A 60 9.94 -5.14 1.95
C LEU A 60 10.20 -6.65 1.91
N THR A 61 9.69 -7.33 0.90
CA THR A 61 9.87 -8.78 0.71
C THR A 61 11.33 -9.13 0.45
N ALA A 62 12.02 -8.36 -0.40
CA ALA A 62 13.44 -8.53 -0.69
C ALA A 62 14.33 -8.36 0.56
N ARG A 63 13.90 -7.54 1.52
CA ARG A 63 14.57 -7.34 2.82
C ARG A 63 14.20 -8.39 3.86
N ARG A 64 13.33 -9.34 3.51
CA ARG A 64 12.78 -10.36 4.42
C ARG A 64 12.03 -9.74 5.60
N THR A 65 11.48 -8.55 5.43
CA THR A 65 10.63 -7.90 6.42
C THR A 65 9.27 -8.57 6.42
N LEU A 66 8.74 -8.91 7.60
CA LEU A 66 7.37 -9.40 7.71
C LEU A 66 6.41 -8.24 7.51
N SER A 67 5.60 -8.30 6.46
CA SER A 67 4.65 -7.25 6.09
C SER A 67 3.23 -7.78 5.92
N ILE A 68 2.25 -6.99 6.35
CA ILE A 68 0.84 -7.20 6.08
C ILE A 68 0.32 -5.89 5.47
N ALA A 69 -0.30 -5.99 4.30
CA ALA A 69 -0.92 -4.85 3.65
C ALA A 69 -2.37 -5.14 3.28
N THR A 70 -3.24 -4.16 3.50
CA THR A 70 -4.60 -4.17 2.97
C THR A 70 -4.66 -3.28 1.73
N THR A 71 -5.49 -3.65 0.76
CA THR A 71 -5.72 -2.83 -0.42
C THR A 71 -7.04 -3.22 -1.09
N HIS A 72 -7.67 -2.25 -1.75
CA HIS A 72 -8.80 -2.49 -2.65
C HIS A 72 -8.35 -2.65 -4.11
N LEU A 73 -7.08 -2.36 -4.42
CA LEU A 73 -6.53 -2.41 -5.78
C LEU A 73 -6.37 -3.86 -6.24
N GLY A 74 -7.09 -4.23 -7.30
CA GLY A 74 -7.04 -5.58 -7.86
C GLY A 74 -5.65 -5.98 -8.35
N ALA A 75 -4.94 -5.06 -9.00
CA ALA A 75 -3.61 -5.30 -9.55
C ALA A 75 -2.57 -5.73 -8.48
N LEU A 76 -2.68 -5.24 -7.24
CA LEU A 76 -1.78 -5.67 -6.16
C LEU A 76 -2.00 -7.13 -5.74
N LYS A 77 -3.16 -7.71 -6.02
CA LYS A 77 -3.42 -9.14 -5.76
C LYS A 77 -2.67 -10.04 -6.74
N GLU A 78 -2.35 -9.52 -7.93
CA GLU A 78 -1.58 -10.26 -8.94
C GLU A 78 -0.12 -10.41 -8.51
N LEU A 79 0.39 -9.50 -7.66
CA LEU A 79 1.75 -9.54 -7.10
C LEU A 79 2.08 -10.87 -6.41
N ALA A 80 1.10 -11.50 -5.75
CA ALA A 80 1.27 -12.81 -5.10
C ALA A 80 1.57 -13.95 -6.09
N THR A 81 1.35 -13.74 -7.38
CA THR A 81 1.71 -14.69 -8.45
C THR A 81 3.05 -14.38 -9.10
N GLU A 82 3.57 -13.17 -8.91
CA GLU A 82 4.78 -12.66 -9.55
C GLU A 82 6.00 -12.64 -8.61
N VAL A 83 5.76 -12.42 -7.31
CA VAL A 83 6.81 -12.19 -6.31
C VAL A 83 6.82 -13.34 -5.31
N GLU A 84 7.92 -14.11 -5.30
CA GLU A 84 8.12 -15.16 -4.30
C GLU A 84 8.13 -14.58 -2.87
N GLY A 85 7.35 -15.19 -1.97
CA GLY A 85 7.21 -14.73 -0.60
C GLY A 85 6.01 -13.80 -0.35
N VAL A 86 5.33 -13.35 -1.41
CA VAL A 86 4.05 -12.63 -1.30
C VAL A 86 2.90 -13.62 -1.40
N VAL A 87 1.93 -13.52 -0.50
CA VAL A 87 0.74 -14.37 -0.48
C VAL A 87 -0.52 -13.53 -0.32
N ASN A 88 -1.59 -13.93 -1.01
CA ASN A 88 -2.89 -13.29 -0.85
C ASN A 88 -3.61 -13.83 0.39
N ALA A 89 -4.25 -12.92 1.12
CA ALA A 89 -5.18 -13.23 2.19
C ALA A 89 -6.53 -12.54 1.91
N SER A 90 -7.62 -13.11 2.40
CA SER A 90 -8.97 -12.54 2.27
C SER A 90 -9.74 -12.70 3.56
N LEU A 91 -10.56 -11.70 3.88
CA LEU A 91 -11.53 -11.79 4.97
C LEU A 91 -12.81 -12.46 4.45
N GLN A 92 -13.30 -13.46 5.17
CA GLN A 92 -14.61 -14.06 4.97
C GLN A 92 -15.53 -13.60 6.09
N PHE A 93 -16.75 -13.19 5.75
CA PHE A 93 -17.79 -12.94 6.75
C PHE A 93 -18.43 -14.28 7.16
N ASP A 94 -18.58 -14.49 8.47
CA ASP A 94 -19.42 -15.56 9.01
C ASP A 94 -20.86 -15.03 9.11
N PRO A 95 -21.83 -15.57 8.35
CA PRO A 95 -23.20 -15.07 8.28
C PRO A 95 -24.06 -15.35 9.51
#